data_AF-A0A1V9X460-F1
#
_entry.id   AF-A0A1V9X460-F1
#
_cell.length_a   1.000
_cell.length_b   1.000
_cell.length_c   1.000
_cell.angle_alpha   90.00
_cell.angle_beta   90.00
_cell.angle_gamma   90.00
#
_symmetry.space_group_name_H-M   'P 1'
#
loop_
_entity.id
_entity.type
_entity.pdbx_description
1 polymer ?
#
loop_
_entity_poly.entity_id
_entity_poly.type
_entity_poly.pdbx_seq_one_letter_code
_entity_poly.pdbx_strand_id
1 'polypeptide(L)'
;QWLIFGKRDLQWVGFLARDVLEKRLTFDQAKETLKTAKLIAPVYFIIGGNQPGQGVILSKSRGTATATLYTMADNAKNGNWYVLETNYDQDKEPPFFDDRRTPANTCMKRLGKENVSFAGLFNVLSTEPNLNKVIEY
;
A
#
# COMPACT_ATOMS: atom_id res chain seq x y z
N GLN A 1 28.60 5.84 -3.74
CA GLN A 1 28.48 4.61 -2.92
C GLN A 1 28.10 3.37 -3.73
N TRP A 2 27.17 3.44 -4.71
CA TRP A 2 26.78 2.30 -5.58
C TRP A 2 27.85 1.88 -6.61
N LEU A 3 28.57 2.82 -7.22
CA LEU A 3 29.57 2.54 -8.27
C LEU A 3 30.97 2.14 -7.77
N ILE A 4 31.33 2.50 -6.53
CA ILE A 4 32.74 2.50 -6.09
C ILE A 4 33.10 1.22 -5.29
N PHE A 5 32.12 0.52 -4.71
CA PHE A 5 32.39 -0.62 -3.80
C PHE A 5 31.58 -1.90 -4.08
N GLY A 6 30.85 -1.98 -5.21
CA GLY A 6 30.23 -3.23 -5.67
C GLY A 6 29.11 -3.82 -4.78
N LYS A 7 28.67 -3.15 -3.71
CA LYS A 7 27.54 -3.60 -2.88
C LYS A 7 26.22 -3.43 -3.64
N ARG A 8 25.74 -4.54 -4.22
CA ARG A 8 24.46 -4.65 -4.95
C ARG A 8 23.39 -5.34 -4.10
N ASP A 9 23.28 -4.97 -2.83
CA ASP A 9 22.30 -5.54 -1.90
C ASP A 9 20.93 -4.83 -1.95
N LEU A 10 20.75 -3.87 -2.85
CA LEU A 10 19.48 -3.18 -3.09
C LEU A 10 18.75 -3.77 -4.31
N GLN A 11 17.43 -3.88 -4.19
CA GLN A 11 16.54 -4.40 -5.21
C GLN A 11 15.70 -3.29 -5.85
N TRP A 12 15.40 -3.46 -7.14
CA TRP A 12 14.44 -2.62 -7.86
C TRP A 12 13.02 -2.96 -7.42
N VAL A 13 12.21 -1.94 -7.15
CA VAL A 13 10.85 -2.08 -6.60
C VAL A 13 9.99 -3.00 -7.49
N GLY A 14 9.92 -2.70 -8.79
CA GLY A 14 9.12 -3.49 -9.73
C GLY A 14 9.60 -4.94 -9.89
N PHE A 15 10.91 -5.18 -9.90
CA PHE A 15 11.46 -6.54 -9.99
C PHE A 15 11.22 -7.35 -8.71
N LEU A 16 11.28 -6.71 -7.54
CA LEU A 16 10.91 -7.37 -6.28
C LEU A 16 9.41 -7.72 -6.26
N ALA A 17 8.54 -6.79 -6.67
CA ALA A 17 7.11 -7.05 -6.73
C ALA A 17 6.80 -8.24 -7.66
N ARG A 18 7.47 -8.30 -8.82
CA ARG A 18 7.38 -9.44 -9.73
C ARG A 18 7.86 -10.75 -9.07
N ASP A 19 9.04 -10.77 -8.44
CA ASP A 19 9.57 -11.97 -7.78
C ASP A 19 8.62 -12.49 -6.69
N VAL A 20 8.00 -11.57 -5.94
CA VAL A 20 7.02 -11.91 -4.90
C VAL A 20 5.78 -12.55 -5.53
N LEU A 21 5.21 -11.95 -6.57
CA LEU A 21 4.05 -12.51 -7.28
C LEU A 21 4.37 -13.84 -7.97
N GLU A 22 5.60 -14.03 -8.45
CA GLU A 22 6.03 -15.24 -9.17
C GLU A 22 6.32 -16.41 -8.21
N LYS A 23 6.85 -16.14 -7.00
CA LYS A 23 7.47 -17.19 -6.16
C LYS A 23 6.94 -17.29 -4.73
N ARG A 24 6.19 -16.34 -4.20
CA ARG A 24 5.67 -16.41 -2.81
C ARG A 24 4.25 -16.96 -2.83
N LEU A 25 4.01 -17.98 -2.01
CA LEU A 25 2.76 -18.73 -2.04
C LEU A 25 1.75 -18.26 -0.98
N THR A 26 2.21 -17.52 0.02
CA THR A 26 1.35 -17.06 1.12
C THR A 26 1.50 -15.57 1.37
N PHE A 27 0.45 -14.97 1.94
CA PHE A 27 0.44 -13.57 2.36
C PHE A 27 1.62 -13.26 3.30
N ASP A 28 1.90 -14.12 4.27
CA ASP A 28 2.99 -13.88 5.23
C ASP A 28 4.37 -13.99 4.58
N GLN A 29 4.57 -14.92 3.64
CA GLN A 29 5.80 -15.02 2.86
C GLN A 29 6.02 -13.76 2.01
N ALA A 30 4.97 -13.29 1.33
CA ALA A 30 5.01 -12.07 0.53
C ALA A 30 5.31 -10.83 1.40
N LYS A 31 4.57 -10.66 2.49
CA LYS A 31 4.73 -9.58 3.46
C LYS A 31 6.15 -9.54 4.03
N GLU A 32 6.68 -10.67 4.49
CA GLU A 32 8.02 -10.72 5.09
C GLU A 32 9.12 -10.47 4.05
N THR A 33 8.96 -10.98 2.82
CA THR A 33 9.89 -10.71 1.72
C THR A 33 9.93 -9.21 1.38
N LEU A 34 8.76 -8.57 1.19
CA LEU A 34 8.67 -7.15 0.89
C LEU A 34 9.24 -6.30 2.04
N LYS A 35 8.92 -6.66 3.29
CA LYS A 35 9.37 -5.95 4.50
C LYS A 35 10.90 -5.98 4.65
N THR A 36 11.53 -7.13 4.45
CA THR A 36 12.97 -7.32 4.72
C THR A 36 13.88 -6.95 3.55
N ALA A 37 13.34 -6.90 2.33
CA ALA A 37 14.07 -6.46 1.15
C ALA A 37 14.58 -5.02 1.30
N LYS A 38 15.85 -4.79 0.95
CA LYS A 38 16.41 -3.44 0.84
C LYS A 38 16.17 -2.90 -0.56
N LEU A 39 15.57 -1.73 -0.67
CA LEU A 39 15.15 -1.17 -1.94
C LEU A 39 16.03 0.00 -2.39
N ILE A 40 16.11 0.22 -3.69
CA ILE A 40 16.78 1.39 -4.28
C ILE A 40 16.00 2.71 -4.09
N ALA A 41 14.70 2.63 -3.80
CA ALA A 41 13.80 3.76 -3.66
C ALA A 41 12.76 3.49 -2.55
N PRO A 42 12.21 4.54 -1.91
CA PRO A 42 11.09 4.37 -1.01
C PRO A 42 9.83 3.93 -1.78
N VAL A 43 8.92 3.22 -1.11
CA VAL A 43 7.66 2.74 -1.70
C VAL A 43 6.63 2.42 -0.61
N TYR A 44 5.36 2.52 -0.96
CA TYR A 44 4.27 1.89 -0.22
C TYR A 44 3.83 0.62 -0.95
N PHE A 45 4.00 -0.55 -0.34
CA PHE A 45 3.39 -1.77 -0.86
C PHE A 45 2.04 -1.98 -0.19
N ILE A 46 0.98 -2.16 -0.98
CA ILE A 46 -0.35 -2.52 -0.50
C ILE A 46 -0.61 -3.96 -0.95
N ILE A 47 -0.73 -4.88 0.00
CA ILE A 47 -0.97 -6.29 -0.30
C ILE A 47 -2.18 -6.81 0.47
N GLY A 48 -2.99 -7.63 -0.21
CA GLY A 48 -4.12 -8.37 0.36
C GLY A 48 -3.87 -9.87 0.30
N GLY A 49 -4.33 -10.59 1.32
CA GLY A 49 -4.31 -12.05 1.38
C GLY A 49 -5.69 -12.65 1.14
N ASN A 50 -5.84 -13.94 1.46
CA ASN A 50 -7.08 -14.69 1.24
C ASN A 50 -7.85 -14.99 2.54
N GLN A 51 -7.36 -14.55 3.70
CA GLN A 51 -8.03 -14.69 4.98
C GLN A 51 -8.51 -13.34 5.53
N PRO A 52 -9.57 -13.32 6.38
CA PRO A 52 -9.99 -12.12 7.09
C PRO A 52 -8.82 -11.44 7.83
N GLY A 53 -8.73 -10.11 7.70
CA GLY A 53 -7.67 -9.31 8.33
C GLY A 53 -6.33 -9.31 7.60
N GLN A 54 -6.14 -10.13 6.55
CA GLN A 54 -4.94 -10.08 5.70
C GLN A 54 -5.01 -8.93 4.69
N GLY A 55 -4.74 -7.73 5.17
CA GLY A 55 -4.45 -6.58 4.32
C GLY A 55 -3.48 -5.65 5.04
N VAL A 56 -2.49 -5.12 4.35
CA VAL A 56 -1.45 -4.29 4.98
C VAL A 56 -0.86 -3.29 3.99
N ILE A 57 -0.59 -2.09 4.48
CA ILE A 57 0.31 -1.13 3.85
C ILE A 57 1.69 -1.28 4.50
N LEU A 58 2.72 -1.49 3.69
CA LEU A 58 4.13 -1.45 4.10
C LEU A 58 4.75 -0.15 3.60
N SER A 59 5.00 0.81 4.49
CA SER A 59 5.80 2.00 4.17
C SER A 59 7.29 1.68 4.30
N LYS A 60 8.02 1.78 3.18
CA LYS A 60 9.44 1.44 3.11
C LYS A 60 10.30 2.63 2.71
N SER A 61 11.41 2.77 3.44
CA SER A 61 12.51 3.66 3.10
C SER A 61 13.58 2.94 2.27
N ARG A 62 14.33 3.72 1.48
CA ARG A 62 15.47 3.21 0.70
C ARG A 62 16.49 2.53 1.62
N GLY A 63 16.94 1.34 1.24
CA GLY A 63 18.02 0.62 1.91
C GLY A 63 17.68 -0.01 3.26
N THR A 64 16.44 0.13 3.78
CA THR A 64 16.05 -0.46 5.06
C THR A 64 15.53 -1.89 4.90
N ALA A 65 15.91 -2.78 5.82
CA ALA A 65 15.38 -4.14 5.93
C ALA A 65 14.16 -4.21 6.86
N THR A 66 13.45 -3.09 7.00
CA THR A 66 12.25 -2.93 7.83
C THR A 66 11.22 -2.09 7.07
N ALA A 67 9.97 -2.12 7.55
CA ALA A 67 8.86 -1.30 7.06
C ALA A 67 7.97 -0.91 8.25
N THR A 68 7.35 0.27 8.17
CA THR A 68 6.22 0.62 9.05
C THR A 68 4.97 -0.07 8.49
N LEU A 69 4.22 -0.75 9.35
CA LEU A 69 3.08 -1.58 8.95
C LEU A 69 1.78 -0.94 9.43
N TYR A 70 0.83 -0.78 8.51
CA TYR A 70 -0.55 -0.39 8.81
C TYR A 70 -1.46 -1.54 8.39
N THR A 71 -1.92 -2.34 9.35
CA THR A 71 -2.64 -3.58 9.07
C THR A 71 -4.15 -3.38 9.16
N MET A 72 -4.91 -4.08 8.30
CA MET A 72 -6.37 -4.15 8.41
C MET A 72 -6.82 -4.74 9.75
N ALA A 73 -6.06 -5.69 10.31
CA ALA A 73 -6.34 -6.28 11.61
C ALA A 73 -6.27 -5.24 12.74
N ASP A 74 -5.30 -4.32 12.71
CA ASP A 74 -5.22 -3.23 13.68
C ASP A 74 -6.29 -2.16 13.44
N ASN A 75 -6.56 -1.81 12.18
CA ASN A 75 -7.65 -0.89 11.84
C ASN A 75 -9.02 -1.43 12.32
N ALA A 76 -9.25 -2.74 12.24
CA ALA A 76 -10.48 -3.37 12.69
C ALA A 76 -10.76 -3.19 14.18
N LYS A 77 -9.72 -3.08 15.02
CA LYS A 77 -9.85 -2.78 16.46
C LYS A 77 -10.47 -1.40 16.70
N ASN A 78 -10.32 -0.48 15.75
CA ASN A 78 -10.88 0.87 15.77
C ASN A 78 -12.19 0.98 14.96
N GLY A 79 -12.82 -0.15 14.60
CA GLY A 79 -14.04 -0.18 13.80
C GLY A 79 -13.85 0.05 12.30
N ASN A 80 -12.60 0.19 11.82
CA ASN A 80 -12.30 0.40 10.40
C ASN A 80 -12.01 -0.93 9.70
N TRP A 81 -12.62 -1.17 8.56
CA TRP A 81 -12.57 -2.46 7.86
C TRP A 81 -11.70 -2.46 6.60
N TYR A 82 -10.93 -1.40 6.38
CA TYR A 82 -10.06 -1.23 5.22
C TYR A 82 -8.75 -0.52 5.59
N VAL A 83 -7.77 -0.58 4.70
CA VAL A 83 -6.58 0.28 4.66
C VAL A 83 -6.59 1.05 3.35
N LEU A 84 -6.06 2.27 3.35
CA LEU A 84 -6.10 3.17 2.20
C LEU A 84 -4.82 3.99 2.14
N GLU A 85 -4.09 3.87 1.04
CA GLU A 85 -2.85 4.60 0.79
C GLU A 85 -2.98 5.43 -0.49
N THR A 86 -2.31 6.59 -0.52
CA THR A 86 -2.15 7.41 -1.71
C THR A 86 -0.67 7.49 -2.03
N ASN A 87 0.00 8.56 -1.60
CA ASN A 87 1.43 8.79 -1.82
C ASN A 87 2.11 9.45 -0.62
N TYR A 88 1.48 9.45 0.56
CA TYR A 88 1.92 10.19 1.73
C TYR A 88 1.81 9.31 2.98
N ASP A 89 2.80 9.42 3.86
CA ASP A 89 2.84 8.61 5.08
C ASP A 89 1.53 8.71 5.88
N GLN A 90 1.04 7.57 6.37
CA GLN A 90 -0.23 7.47 7.09
C GLN A 90 -0.25 8.29 8.39
N ASP A 91 0.91 8.55 9.01
CA ASP A 91 1.06 9.32 10.23
C ASP A 91 1.25 10.83 10.00
N LYS A 92 1.15 11.30 8.75
CA LYS A 92 1.26 12.70 8.36
C LYS A 92 0.02 13.16 7.63
N GLU A 93 -0.31 14.44 7.75
CA GLU A 93 -1.36 15.06 6.94
C GLU A 93 -0.94 15.10 5.46
N PRO A 94 -1.88 14.87 4.52
CA PRO A 94 -1.60 15.05 3.10
C PRO A 94 -1.33 16.54 2.83
N PRO A 95 -0.52 16.87 1.81
CA PRO A 95 -0.35 18.25 1.42
C PRO A 95 -1.67 18.84 0.93
N PHE A 96 -1.91 20.13 1.24
CA PHE A 96 -3.17 20.81 0.92
C PHE A 96 -3.57 20.80 -0.57
N PHE A 97 -2.58 20.63 -1.46
CA PHE A 97 -2.78 20.61 -2.91
C PHE A 97 -3.03 19.21 -3.51
N ASP A 98 -2.82 18.14 -2.74
CA ASP A 98 -3.10 16.76 -3.14
C ASP A 98 -3.58 15.93 -1.94
N ASP A 99 -4.81 16.21 -1.51
CA ASP A 99 -5.52 15.37 -0.53
C ASP A 99 -6.58 14.51 -1.21
N ARG A 100 -6.15 13.39 -1.79
CA ARG A 100 -7.02 12.30 -2.23
C ARG A 100 -7.42 11.36 -1.09
N ARG A 101 -6.66 11.36 0.01
CA ARG A 101 -6.86 10.41 1.12
C ARG A 101 -8.15 10.70 1.88
N THR A 102 -8.45 11.96 2.17
CA THR A 102 -9.67 12.39 2.88
C THR A 102 -10.97 12.09 2.10
N PRO A 103 -11.12 12.48 0.82
CA PRO A 103 -12.31 12.16 0.05
C PRO A 103 -12.47 10.65 -0.16
N ALA A 104 -11.38 9.91 -0.43
CA ALA A 104 -11.44 8.45 -0.54
C ALA A 104 -11.90 7.78 0.77
N ASN A 105 -11.40 8.22 1.93
CA ASN A 105 -11.88 7.75 3.24
C ASN A 105 -13.37 8.07 3.46
N THR A 106 -13.82 9.24 3.03
CA THR A 106 -15.24 9.64 3.13
C THR A 106 -16.11 8.73 2.29
N CYS A 107 -15.70 8.44 1.04
CA CYS A 107 -16.41 7.52 0.16
C CYS A 107 -16.40 6.08 0.69
N MET A 108 -15.27 5.59 1.24
CA MET A 108 -15.20 4.26 1.85
C MET A 108 -16.11 4.13 3.09
N LYS A 109 -16.15 5.15 3.95
CA LYS A 109 -17.07 5.19 5.10
C LYS A 109 -18.54 5.19 4.65
N ARG A 110 -18.87 5.97 3.61
CA ARG A 110 -20.22 6.02 3.03
C ARG A 110 -20.62 4.72 2.34
N LEU A 111 -19.69 4.06 1.65
CA LEU A 111 -19.89 2.75 1.05
C LEU A 111 -20.25 1.74 2.13
N GLY A 112 -19.46 1.70 3.21
CA GLY A 112 -19.66 0.77 4.31
C GLY A 112 -19.30 -0.67 3.94
N LYS A 113 -18.98 -1.49 4.96
CA LYS A 113 -18.48 -2.86 4.78
C LYS A 113 -19.46 -3.77 4.03
N GLU A 114 -20.76 -3.56 4.22
CA GLU A 114 -21.82 -4.40 3.65
C GLU A 114 -22.00 -4.21 2.15
N ASN A 115 -21.59 -3.06 1.60
CA ASN A 115 -21.76 -2.73 0.18
C ASN A 115 -20.46 -2.88 -0.63
N VAL A 116 -19.42 -3.47 -0.04
CA VAL A 116 -18.13 -3.69 -0.72
C VAL A 116 -18.34 -4.66 -1.88
N SER A 117 -18.11 -4.14 -3.08
CA SER A 117 -18.21 -4.86 -4.34
C SER A 117 -17.28 -4.20 -5.35
N PHE A 118 -17.02 -4.85 -6.49
CA PHE A 118 -16.26 -4.24 -7.58
C PHE A 118 -16.86 -2.90 -8.01
N ALA A 119 -18.19 -2.82 -8.18
CA ALA A 119 -18.88 -1.57 -8.53
C ALA A 119 -18.75 -0.51 -7.42
N GLY A 120 -18.91 -0.91 -6.15
CA GLY A 120 -18.77 -0.01 -5.01
C GLY A 120 -17.36 0.60 -4.91
N LEU A 121 -16.32 -0.23 -5.03
CA LEU A 121 -14.93 0.23 -5.03
C LEU A 121 -14.61 1.07 -6.26
N PHE A 122 -15.10 0.69 -7.44
CA PHE A 122 -14.93 1.47 -8.67
C PHE A 122 -15.55 2.87 -8.54
N ASN A 123 -16.71 2.99 -7.89
CA ASN A 123 -17.31 4.30 -7.61
C ASN A 123 -16.45 5.16 -6.67
N VAL A 124 -15.84 4.55 -5.63
CA VAL A 124 -14.90 5.25 -4.74
C VAL A 124 -13.69 5.78 -5.51
N LEU A 125 -13.12 4.96 -6.40
CA LEU A 125 -11.98 5.32 -7.25
C LEU A 125 -12.35 6.36 -8.31
N SER A 126 -13.59 6.31 -8.82
CA SER A 126 -14.11 7.24 -9.84
C SER A 126 -14.57 8.59 -9.30
N THR A 127 -14.52 8.80 -7.98
CA THR A 127 -14.92 10.07 -7.36
C THR A 127 -13.76 11.05 -7.40
N GLU A 128 -13.96 12.26 -7.92
CA GLU A 128 -12.95 13.33 -7.86
C GLU A 128 -12.69 13.72 -6.39
N PRO A 129 -11.42 13.97 -5.98
CA PRO A 129 -10.20 14.03 -6.80
C PRO A 129 -9.44 12.69 -6.94
N ASN A 130 -10.00 11.56 -6.46
CA ASN A 130 -9.35 10.25 -6.60
C ASN A 130 -9.20 9.89 -8.07
N LEU A 131 -10.26 10.10 -8.85
CA LEU A 131 -10.19 10.22 -10.29
C LEU A 131 -9.73 11.62 -10.65
N ASN A 132 -8.66 11.71 -11.43
CA ASN A 132 -8.09 12.98 -11.87
C ASN A 132 -7.34 12.79 -13.20
N LYS A 133 -6.74 13.87 -13.71
CA LYS A 133 -6.11 13.91 -15.04
C LYS A 133 -4.85 13.04 -15.20
N VAL A 134 -4.27 12.51 -14.11
CA VAL A 134 -3.09 11.64 -14.18
C VAL A 134 -3.43 10.15 -13.98
N ILE A 135 -4.71 9.81 -13.82
CA ILE A 135 -5.16 8.41 -13.82
C ILE A 135 -5.12 7.86 -15.25
N GLU A 136 -4.47 6.70 -15.42
CA GLU A 136 -4.34 6.03 -16.71
C GLU A 136 -5.27 4.81 -16.85
N TYR A 137 -5.53 4.08 -15.75
CA TYR A 137 -6.33 2.85 -15.72
C TYR A 137 -7.09 2.66 -14.40
#